data_AF-A0A7V5L394-F1
#
_entry.id   AF-A0A7V5L394-F1
#
_cell.length_a   1.000
_cell.length_b   1.000
_cell.length_c   1.000
_cell.angle_alpha   90.00
_cell.angle_beta   90.00
_cell.angle_gamma   90.00
#
_symmetry.space_group_name_H-M   'P 1'
#
loop_
_entity.id
_entity.type
_entity.pdbx_description
1 polymer ?
#
loop_
_entity_poly.entity_id
_entity_poly.type
_entity_poly.pdbx_seq_one_letter_code
_entity_poly.pdbx_strand_id
1 'polypeptide(L)' 'MHTITLKSDNDFFIMLNEMVNSLETTKSDLIRKAVIHYRSVLEREKLKKQIKKASMKTREESLRLSKEFDNTLDDGLNNV' A
#
# COMPACT_ATOMS: atom_id res chain seq x y z
N MET A 1 12.12 -2.84 28.64
CA MET A 1 11.53 -1.65 27.98
C MET A 1 12.66 -0.72 27.62
N HIS A 2 12.66 -0.14 26.42
CA HIS A 2 13.66 0.84 26.00
C HIS A 2 13.01 2.22 25.94
N THR A 3 13.70 3.23 26.47
CA THR A 3 13.23 4.62 26.46
C THR A 3 13.89 5.36 25.31
N ILE A 4 13.08 6.08 24.53
CA ILE A 4 13.55 6.96 23.47
C ILE A 4 13.23 8.41 23.82
N THR A 5 14.11 9.33 23.44
CA THR A 5 13.84 10.77 23.52
C THR A 5 13.57 11.27 22.10
N LEU A 6 12.41 11.90 21.90
CA LEU A 6 12.01 12.46 20.61
C LEU A 6 12.05 13.99 20.71
N LYS A 7 12.76 14.65 19.79
CA LYS A 7 12.61 16.10 19.59
C LYS A 7 11.43 16.32 18.65
N SER A 8 10.53 17.20 19.03
CA SER A 8 9.42 17.65 18.19
C SER A 8 9.41 19.16 18.11
N ASP A 9 8.76 19.68 17.07
CA ASP A 9 8.35 21.08 17.06
C ASP A 9 7.23 21.32 18.09
N ASN A 10 6.91 22.60 18.27
CA ASN A 10 5.92 23.05 19.24
C ASN A 10 4.50 22.65 18.83
N ASP A 11 4.20 22.70 17.52
CA ASP A 11 2.86 22.42 16.99
C ASP A 11 2.50 20.94 17.18
N PHE A 12 3.43 20.04 16.92
CA PHE A 12 3.31 18.62 17.19
C PHE A 12 3.12 18.34 18.67
N PHE A 13 3.87 19.03 19.53
CA PHE A 13 3.73 18.86 20.99
C PHE A 13 2.34 19.29 21.48
N ILE A 14 1.83 20.42 20.99
CA ILE A 14 0.48 20.90 21.29
C ILE A 14 -0.57 19.89 20.81
N MET A 15 -0.50 19.49 19.54
CA MET A 15 -1.41 18.50 18.96
C MET A 15 -1.39 17.18 19.75
N LEU A 16 -0.20 16.70 20.13
CA LEU A 16 -0.06 15.48 20.91
C LEU A 16 -0.73 15.61 22.29
N ASN A 17 -0.59 16.76 22.95
CA ASN A 17 -1.25 17.01 24.23
C ASN A 17 -2.77 17.04 24.09
N GLU A 18 -3.29 17.72 23.08
CA GLU A 18 -4.73 17.79 22.82
C GLU A 18 -5.32 16.40 22.58
N MET A 19 -4.66 15.59 21.75
CA MET A 19 -5.10 14.21 21.48
C MET A 19 -5.03 13.32 22.72
N VAL A 20 -3.97 13.44 23.52
CA VAL A 20 -3.81 12.69 24.78
C VAL A 20 -4.93 13.04 25.77
N ASN A 21 -5.29 14.32 25.86
CA ASN A 21 -6.39 14.78 26.71
C ASN A 21 -7.74 14.27 26.20
N SER A 22 -7.99 14.37 24.88
CA SER A 22 -9.25 13.92 24.28
C SER A 22 -9.46 12.40 24.34
N LEU A 23 -8.38 11.63 24.28
CA LEU A 23 -8.43 10.16 24.26
C LEU A 23 -8.20 9.53 25.63
N GLU A 24 -8.06 10.36 26.69
CA GLU A 24 -7.80 9.95 28.07
C GLU A 24 -6.67 8.90 28.17
N THR A 25 -5.57 9.14 27.45
CA THR A 25 -4.47 8.19 27.33
C THR A 25 -3.13 8.82 27.75
N THR A 26 -2.01 8.14 27.51
CA THR A 26 -0.67 8.70 27.73
C THR A 26 0.01 9.00 26.40
N LYS A 27 0.90 10.00 26.38
CA LYS A 27 1.72 10.34 25.20
C LYS A 27 2.41 9.11 24.63
N SER A 28 3.03 8.31 25.48
CA SER A 28 3.73 7.08 25.09
C SER A 28 2.79 6.04 24.48
N ASP A 29 1.56 5.91 24.99
CA ASP A 29 0.59 4.97 24.45
C ASP A 29 0.02 5.42 23.10
N LEU A 30 -0.28 6.71 22.98
CA LEU A 30 -0.71 7.33 21.73
C LEU A 30 0.35 7.17 20.65
N ILE A 31 1.62 7.47 20.95
CA ILE A 31 2.74 7.32 20.02
C ILE A 31 2.90 5.86 19.58
N ARG A 32 2.83 4.89 20.51
CA ARG A 32 2.91 3.46 20.16
C ARG A 32 1.80 3.04 19.20
N LYS A 33 0.56 3.41 19.49
CA LYS A 33 -0.60 3.10 18.64
C LYS A 33 -0.47 3.76 17.27
N ALA A 34 -0.06 5.02 17.22
CA ALA A 34 0.15 5.75 15.97
C ALA A 34 1.23 5.08 15.10
N VAL A 35 2.36 4.67 15.68
CA VAL A 35 3.44 3.98 14.94
C VAL A 35 2.99 2.63 14.40
N ILE A 36 2.27 1.84 15.20
CA ILE A 36 1.73 0.53 14.76
C ILE A 36 0.73 0.73 13.62
N HIS A 37 -0.17 1.70 13.76
CA HIS A 37 -1.15 2.03 12.74
C HIS A 37 -0.48 2.49 11.44
N TYR A 38 0.49 3.39 11.54
CA TYR A 38 1.23 3.88 10.39
C TYR A 38 1.98 2.76 9.66
N ARG A 39 2.60 1.82 10.39
CA ARG A 39 3.22 0.64 9.81
C ARG A 39 2.23 -0.18 8.97
N SER A 40 1.05 -0.46 9.52
CA SER A 40 0.01 -1.22 8.83
C SER A 40 -0.48 -0.51 7.56
N VAL A 41 -0.63 0.81 7.60
CA VAL A 41 -1.01 1.61 6.43
C VAL A 41 0.05 1.51 5.33
N LEU A 42 1.34 1.65 5.68
CA LEU A 42 2.45 1.53 4.71
C LEU A 42 2.52 0.14 4.08
N GLU A 43 2.33 -0.92 4.87
CA GLU A 43 2.29 -2.30 4.37
C GLU A 43 1.14 -2.50 3.38
N ARG A 44 -0.04 -1.97 3.70
CA ARG A 44 -1.22 -2.02 2.82
C ARG A 44 -1.00 -1.27 1.52
N GLU A 45 -0.35 -0.11 1.55
CA GLU A 45 -0.02 0.64 0.35
C GLU A 45 1.00 -0.09 -0.54
N LYS A 46 2.01 -0.71 0.07
CA LYS A 46 2.99 -1.53 -0.66
C LYS A 46 2.30 -2.70 -1.35
N LEU A 47 1.42 -3.40 -0.64
CA LEU A 47 0.63 -4.50 -1.20
C LEU A 47 -0.26 -4.02 -2.36
N LYS A 48 -0.96 -2.90 -2.20
CA LYS A 48 -1.79 -2.30 -3.26
C LYS A 48 -0.97 -2.00 -4.52
N LYS A 49 0.24 -1.46 -4.37
CA LYS A 49 1.16 -1.22 -5.50
C LYS A 49 1.58 -2.52 -6.18
N GLN A 50 1.89 -3.57 -5.41
CA GLN A 50 2.25 -4.89 -5.96
C GLN A 50 1.09 -5.53 -6.73
N ILE A 51 -0.13 -5.52 -6.16
CA ILE A 51 -1.33 -6.05 -6.82
C ILE A 51 -1.60 -5.30 -8.12
N LYS A 52 -1.52 -3.96 -8.10
CA LYS A 52 -1.71 -3.14 -9.31
C LYS A 52 -0.69 -3.51 -10.40
N LYS A 53 0.58 -3.69 -10.03
CA LYS A 53 1.64 -4.09 -10.97
C LYS A 53 1.38 -5.49 -11.55
N ALA A 54 1.03 -6.46 -10.71
CA ALA A 54 0.70 -7.82 -11.15
C ALA A 54 -0.51 -7.83 -12.08
N SER A 55 -1.58 -7.08 -11.74
CA SER A 55 -2.78 -6.97 -12.55
C SER A 55 -2.50 -6.36 -13.94
N MET A 56 -1.67 -5.32 -14.03
CA MET A 56 -1.27 -4.77 -15.33
C MET A 56 -0.50 -5.78 -16.16
N LYS A 57 0.47 -6.49 -15.57
CA LYS A 57 1.23 -7.53 -16.27
C LYS A 57 0.33 -8.65 -16.80
N THR A 58 -0.62 -9.14 -16.00
CA THR A 58 -1.56 -10.17 -16.44
C THR A 58 -2.44 -9.70 -17.59
N ARG A 59 -2.89 -8.43 -17.57
CA ARG A 59 -3.67 -7.85 -18.66
C ARG A 59 -2.86 -7.71 -19.95
N GLU A 60 -1.60 -7.30 -19.85
CA GLU A 60 -0.68 -7.21 -21.00
C GLU A 60 -0.44 -8.58 -21.62
N GLU A 61 -0.14 -9.59 -20.81
CA GLU A 61 0.05 -10.96 -21.30
C GLU A 61 -1.23 -11.55 -21.89
N SER A 62 -2.40 -11.30 -21.25
CA SER A 62 -3.69 -11.73 -21.80
C SER A 62 -3.99 -11.06 -23.14
N LEU A 63 -3.69 -9.77 -23.29
CA LEU A 63 -3.85 -9.07 -24.56
C LEU A 63 -2.89 -9.60 -25.63
N ARG A 64 -1.65 -9.95 -25.25
CA ARG A 64 -0.68 -10.56 -26.17
C ARG A 64 -1.20 -11.92 -26.66
N LEU A 65 -1.64 -12.78 -25.75
CA LEU A 65 -2.21 -14.09 -26.08
C LEU A 65 -3.42 -13.97 -27.00
N SER A 66 -4.37 -13.06 -26.70
CA SER A 66 -5.54 -12.86 -27.58
C SER A 66 -5.12 -12.49 -29.01
N LYS A 67 -4.14 -11.58 -29.16
CA LYS A 67 -3.61 -11.23 -30.48
C LYS A 67 -2.91 -12.40 -31.18
N GLU A 68 -2.18 -13.22 -30.42
CA GLU A 68 -1.55 -14.43 -30.96
C GLU A 68 -2.62 -15.39 -31.49
N PHE A 69 -3.72 -15.61 -30.76
CA PHE A 69 -4.84 -16.43 -31.23
C PHE A 69 -5.55 -15.85 -32.46
N ASP A 70 -5.80 -14.54 -32.49
CA ASP A 70 -6.40 -13.88 -33.65
C ASP A 70 -5.57 -14.10 -34.92
N ASN A 71 -4.23 -14.10 -34.81
CA ASN A 71 -3.32 -14.35 -35.93
C ASN A 71 -3.31 -15.82 -36.39
N THR A 72 -3.81 -16.76 -35.58
CA THR A 72 -3.90 -18.18 -35.93
C THR A 72 -5.25 -18.57 -36.55
N LEU A 73 -6.21 -17.63 -36.66
CA LEU A 73 -7.56 -17.92 -37.18
C LEU A 73 -7.55 -18.40 -38.66
N ASP A 74 -6.61 -17.90 -39.45
CA ASP A 74 -6.46 -18.27 -40.87
C ASP A 74 -5.40 -19.38 -41.10
N ASP A 75 -4.82 -19.90 -40.02
CA ASP A 75 -3.80 -20.96 -40.09
C ASP A 75 -4.44 -22.28 -40.54
N GLY A 76 -3.98 -22.81 -41.69
CA GLY A 76 -4.53 -24.02 -42.32
C GLY A 76 -5.69 -23.81 -43.30
N LEU A 77 -6.22 -22.58 -43.48
CA LEU A 77 -7.31 -22.30 -44.43
C LEU A 77 -6.83 -21.86 -45.82
N ASN A 78 -5.52 -21.68 -46.03
CA ASN A 78 -4.94 -21.25 -47.31
C ASN A 78 -4.82 -22.37 -48.38
N ASN A 79 -5.40 -23.55 -48.17
CA ASN A 79 -5.26 -24.71 -49.07
C ASN A 79 -6.55 -25.55 -49.22
N VAL A 80 -7.71 -24.90 -49.18
CA VAL A 80 -9.02 -25.51 -49.52
C VAL A 80 -9.68 -24.73 -50.65
#